data_AF-D6M619-F1
#
_entry.id   AF-D6M619-F1
#
_cell.length_a   1.000
_cell.length_b   1.000
_cell.length_c   1.000
_cell.angle_alpha   90.00
_cell.angle_beta   90.00
_cell.angle_gamma   90.00
#
_symmetry.space_group_name_H-M   'P 1'
#
loop_
_entity.id
_entity.type
_entity.pdbx_description
1 polymer ?
#
loop_
_entity_poly.entity_id
_entity_poly.type
_entity_poly.pdbx_seq_one_letter_code
_entity_poly.pdbx_strand_id
1 'polypeptide(L)'
;MRTLGRVQSVSAGGSSGFRGRGRAVRNGFGQGRRGGLPVEVTRFVGREREVAELGEVLGGVRLLTVIGPGGVGKSRTALRVAAAARERYPDGVWLAELSALRDPELLPATLATVLGLPESSAQEGPASAAYGPSGRPALDAVVAHLRERQALVVLDTCEHLLDACAALADLVLREAPGVSVLATSRQPLDVPGEHCRALAPLDEDDAVALFAQRAADAAPGFAARGADAARVRALVRRLDGIPLALELAAVRLRAAPLDQLLDRVDDRFHVLTGGRRTALTRHQTLRTAVDWSYELCTPAERLLWARLSVFDGPFTPEAAEAVCGDP
;
A
#
# COMPACT_ATOMS: atom_id res chain seq x y z
N MET A 1 -8.43 -87.15 20.01
CA MET A 1 -8.25 -86.13 18.96
C MET A 1 -7.47 -84.95 19.55
N ARG A 2 -6.22 -84.80 19.08
CA ARG A 2 -5.38 -83.60 18.89
C ARG A 2 -5.52 -82.42 19.90
N THR A 3 -4.55 -82.16 20.79
CA THR A 3 -3.27 -81.43 20.63
C THR A 3 -3.39 -79.92 20.32
N LEU A 4 -2.89 -79.11 21.26
CA LEU A 4 -2.21 -77.79 21.16
C LEU A 4 -2.86 -76.62 20.38
N GLY A 5 -3.06 -75.52 21.12
CA GLY A 5 -2.26 -74.30 20.88
C GLY A 5 -2.90 -73.14 20.10
N ARG A 6 -3.06 -72.01 20.81
CA ARG A 6 -3.03 -70.61 20.35
C ARG A 6 -3.98 -70.18 19.22
N VAL A 7 -4.94 -69.33 19.59
CA VAL A 7 -5.63 -68.40 18.70
C VAL A 7 -5.49 -66.97 19.25
N GLN A 8 -4.66 -66.21 18.54
CA GLN A 8 -4.83 -64.82 18.08
C GLN A 8 -5.08 -63.66 19.07
N SER A 9 -4.01 -62.86 19.17
CA SER A 9 -3.94 -61.40 19.14
C SER A 9 -5.22 -60.62 18.76
N VAL A 10 -5.63 -59.71 19.65
CA VAL A 10 -6.12 -58.37 19.28
C VAL A 10 -5.58 -57.37 20.31
N SER A 11 -4.49 -56.69 19.95
CA SER A 11 -4.03 -55.49 20.64
C SER A 11 -4.60 -54.29 19.86
N ALA A 12 -5.61 -53.64 20.43
CA ALA A 12 -6.10 -52.35 19.96
C ALA A 12 -5.12 -51.26 20.43
N GLY A 13 -4.29 -50.77 19.51
CA GLY A 13 -3.35 -49.68 19.75
C GLY A 13 -2.94 -49.07 18.42
N GLY A 14 -3.85 -48.30 17.82
CA GLY A 14 -3.62 -47.66 16.53
C GLY A 14 -4.44 -46.39 16.37
N SER A 15 -3.73 -45.30 16.03
CA SER A 15 -4.21 -43.99 15.56
C SER A 15 -4.93 -43.14 16.63
N SER A 16 -4.60 -41.87 16.84
CA SER A 16 -4.18 -40.86 15.89
C SER A 16 -3.32 -39.80 16.59
N GLY A 17 -2.08 -39.62 16.12
CA GLY A 17 -1.26 -38.47 16.46
C GLY A 17 -1.83 -37.25 15.72
N PHE A 18 -2.60 -36.44 16.44
CA PHE A 18 -3.09 -35.15 15.95
C PHE A 18 -1.90 -34.18 15.88
N ARG A 19 -1.15 -34.24 14.77
CA ARG A 19 -0.22 -33.18 14.39
C ARG A 19 -1.07 -31.95 14.06
N GLY A 20 -1.20 -31.04 15.03
CA GLY A 20 -1.66 -29.69 14.78
C GLY A 20 -0.66 -29.01 13.84
N ARG A 21 -0.92 -29.11 12.53
CA ARG A 21 -0.27 -28.25 11.54
C ARG A 21 -0.73 -26.83 11.84
N GLY A 22 0.14 -26.04 12.44
CA GLY A 22 0.04 -24.59 12.41
C GLY A 22 -0.07 -24.17 10.95
N ARG A 23 -1.28 -23.84 10.53
CA ARG A 23 -1.58 -23.37 9.18
C ARG A 23 -1.08 -21.94 9.13
N ALA A 24 0.17 -21.76 8.72
CA ALA A 24 0.71 -20.45 8.37
C ALA A 24 -0.26 -19.79 7.40
N VAL A 25 -0.80 -18.65 7.82
CA VAL A 25 -1.67 -17.80 7.00
C VAL A 25 -0.81 -17.32 5.85
N ARG A 26 -0.96 -17.96 4.69
CA ARG A 26 -0.41 -17.46 3.44
C ARG A 26 -1.21 -16.21 3.08
N ASN A 27 -0.61 -15.04 3.28
CA ASN A 27 -1.10 -13.81 2.67
C ASN A 27 -1.01 -13.96 1.15
N GLY A 28 -2.13 -14.36 0.56
CA GLY A 28 -2.29 -14.63 -0.85
C GLY A 28 -2.61 -13.36 -1.61
N PHE A 29 -1.59 -12.65 -2.06
CA PHE A 29 -1.65 -11.90 -3.32
C PHE A 29 -0.62 -12.55 -4.25
N GLY A 30 -1.06 -12.94 -5.45
CA GLY A 30 -0.31 -13.79 -6.37
C GLY A 30 1.05 -13.21 -6.77
N GLN A 31 2.10 -13.62 -6.07
CA GLN A 31 3.49 -13.30 -6.41
C GLN A 31 4.04 -14.47 -7.25
N GLY A 32 4.01 -14.32 -8.57
CA GLY A 32 4.70 -15.23 -9.48
C GLY A 32 6.22 -15.16 -9.28
N ARG A 33 6.96 -16.13 -9.84
CA ARG A 33 8.43 -16.29 -9.71
C ARG A 33 9.29 -15.12 -10.27
N ARG A 34 8.71 -13.97 -10.63
CA ARG A 34 9.36 -12.79 -11.25
C ARG A 34 8.85 -11.44 -10.71
N GLY A 35 8.37 -11.39 -9.47
CA GLY A 35 7.84 -10.17 -8.85
C GLY A 35 6.44 -9.82 -9.36
N GLY A 36 5.45 -9.87 -8.46
CA GLY A 36 4.05 -9.62 -8.82
C GLY A 36 3.60 -8.26 -8.31
N LEU A 37 3.53 -7.26 -9.20
CA LEU A 37 2.75 -6.05 -8.87
C LEU A 37 1.27 -6.43 -8.74
N PRO A 38 0.54 -5.89 -7.76
CA PRO A 38 -0.87 -6.17 -7.58
C PRO A 38 -1.67 -5.76 -8.82
N VAL A 39 -2.72 -6.53 -9.14
CA VAL A 39 -3.67 -6.18 -10.19
C VAL A 39 -4.61 -5.10 -9.65
N GLU A 40 -4.77 -4.02 -10.42
CA GLU A 40 -5.71 -2.98 -10.01
C GLU A 40 -7.16 -3.46 -10.07
N VAL A 41 -7.83 -3.41 -8.92
CA VAL A 41 -9.26 -3.79 -8.78
C VAL A 41 -10.22 -2.67 -9.19
N THR A 42 -9.69 -1.48 -9.45
CA THR A 42 -10.47 -0.35 -9.94
C THR A 42 -9.74 0.36 -11.07
N ARG A 43 -10.47 0.91 -12.04
CA ARG A 43 -9.87 1.62 -13.17
C ARG A 43 -9.05 2.84 -12.69
N PHE A 44 -7.86 2.99 -13.26
CA PHE A 44 -7.01 4.17 -13.14
C PHE A 44 -7.53 5.26 -14.06
N VAL A 45 -7.64 6.48 -13.56
CA VAL A 45 -8.20 7.62 -14.28
C VAL A 45 -7.21 8.77 -14.20
N GLY A 46 -6.88 9.33 -15.36
CA GLY A 46 -5.96 10.45 -15.49
C GLY A 46 -4.51 10.05 -15.29
N ARG A 47 -3.64 11.06 -15.24
CA ARG A 47 -2.19 10.94 -15.04
C ARG A 47 -1.42 10.18 -16.10
N GLU A 48 -1.96 10.03 -17.31
CA GLU A 48 -1.24 9.37 -18.41
C GLU A 48 0.09 10.08 -18.70
N ARG A 49 0.08 11.42 -18.61
CA ARG A 49 1.26 12.26 -18.78
C ARG A 49 2.28 12.03 -17.68
N GLU A 50 1.90 12.10 -16.41
CA GLU A 50 2.84 11.89 -15.30
C GLU A 50 3.41 10.48 -15.29
N VAL A 51 2.62 9.45 -15.66
CA VAL A 51 3.14 8.08 -15.79
C VAL A 51 4.21 8.00 -16.89
N ALA A 52 3.99 8.65 -18.04
CA ALA A 52 4.98 8.71 -19.10
C ALA A 52 6.26 9.45 -18.67
N GLU A 53 6.11 10.65 -18.09
CA GLU A 53 7.24 11.47 -17.62
C GLU A 53 8.06 10.76 -16.53
N LEU A 54 7.39 10.12 -15.57
CA LEU A 54 8.07 9.34 -14.53
C LEU A 54 8.77 8.10 -15.11
N GLY A 55 8.19 7.45 -16.12
CA GLY A 55 8.80 6.33 -16.83
C GLY A 55 10.07 6.74 -17.58
N GLU A 56 10.04 7.89 -18.25
CA GLU A 56 11.22 8.46 -18.90
C GLU A 56 12.34 8.77 -17.89
N VAL A 57 11.99 9.42 -16.78
CA VAL A 57 12.94 9.73 -15.69
C VAL A 57 13.53 8.45 -15.12
N LEU A 58 12.71 7.46 -14.79
CA LEU A 58 13.16 6.16 -14.28
C LEU A 58 14.12 5.46 -15.27
N GLY A 59 14.01 5.77 -16.56
CA GLY A 59 14.93 5.28 -17.57
C GLY A 59 16.31 5.93 -17.56
N GLY A 60 16.45 7.13 -17.01
CA GLY A 60 17.72 7.86 -16.95
C GLY A 60 18.41 7.80 -15.59
N VAL A 61 17.74 7.33 -14.55
CA VAL A 61 18.20 7.41 -13.16
C VAL A 61 18.06 6.07 -12.44
N ARG A 62 18.85 5.85 -11.39
CA ARG A 62 18.77 4.62 -10.60
C ARG A 62 17.95 4.74 -9.31
N LEU A 63 17.65 5.96 -8.87
CA LEU A 63 16.76 6.22 -7.74
C LEU A 63 15.78 7.33 -8.11
N LEU A 64 14.49 6.97 -8.18
CA LEU A 64 13.38 7.88 -8.38
C LEU A 64 12.46 7.82 -7.16
N THR A 65 12.22 8.96 -6.51
CA THR A 65 11.26 9.06 -5.40
C THR A 65 10.09 9.92 -5.81
N VAL A 66 8.89 9.31 -5.84
CA VAL A 66 7.62 10.03 -6.03
C VAL A 66 7.21 10.60 -4.68
N ILE A 67 7.28 11.92 -4.54
CA ILE A 67 6.92 12.64 -3.32
C ILE A 67 5.57 13.34 -3.47
N GLY A 68 4.90 13.62 -2.35
CA GLY A 68 3.64 14.35 -2.39
C GLY A 68 2.76 14.09 -1.17
N PRO A 69 1.68 14.86 -1.02
CA PRO A 69 0.79 14.75 0.14
C PRO A 69 0.12 13.35 0.22
N GLY A 70 -0.49 13.07 1.37
CA GLY A 70 -1.36 11.89 1.50
C GLY A 70 -2.47 11.91 0.45
N GLY A 71 -3.01 10.75 0.07
CA GLY A 71 -4.19 10.65 -0.81
C GLY A 71 -4.03 11.14 -2.26
N VAL A 72 -2.87 11.65 -2.66
CA VAL A 72 -2.61 12.18 -4.01
C VAL A 72 -2.44 11.10 -5.08
N GLY A 73 -2.28 9.83 -4.68
CA GLY A 73 -2.16 8.69 -5.59
C GLY A 73 -0.72 8.30 -5.96
N LYS A 74 0.27 8.59 -5.10
CA LYS A 74 1.68 8.22 -5.32
C LYS A 74 1.85 6.72 -5.57
N SER A 75 1.31 5.88 -4.68
CA SER A 75 1.42 4.41 -4.78
C SER A 75 0.85 3.89 -6.09
N ARG A 76 -0.40 4.28 -6.44
CA ARG A 76 -1.01 3.85 -7.71
C ARG A 76 -0.21 4.32 -8.93
N THR A 77 0.27 5.57 -8.93
CA THR A 77 1.08 6.12 -10.02
C THR A 77 2.42 5.39 -10.15
N ALA A 78 3.12 5.17 -9.04
CA ALA A 78 4.40 4.45 -9.03
C ALA A 78 4.25 2.99 -9.49
N LEU A 79 3.18 2.30 -9.09
CA LEU A 79 2.89 0.95 -9.55
C LEU A 79 2.59 0.90 -11.06
N ARG A 80 1.91 1.92 -11.61
CA ARG A 80 1.71 2.05 -13.07
C ARG A 80 3.02 2.28 -13.81
N VAL A 81 3.89 3.15 -13.30
CA VAL A 81 5.23 3.38 -13.84
C VAL A 81 6.06 2.10 -13.81
N ALA A 82 6.07 1.39 -12.68
CA ALA A 82 6.78 0.14 -12.50
C ALA A 82 6.25 -0.97 -13.42
N ALA A 83 4.93 -1.03 -13.63
CA ALA A 83 4.30 -1.96 -14.56
C ALA A 83 4.69 -1.67 -16.01
N ALA A 84 4.69 -0.40 -16.41
CA ALA A 84 5.10 0.02 -17.76
C ALA A 84 6.60 -0.22 -18.02
N ALA A 85 7.44 -0.12 -16.98
CA ALA A 85 8.88 -0.33 -17.09
C ALA A 85 9.32 -1.81 -17.04
N ARG A 86 8.40 -2.77 -16.91
CA ARG A 86 8.72 -4.20 -16.71
C ARG A 86 9.69 -4.77 -17.74
N GLU A 87 9.55 -4.40 -19.01
CA GLU A 87 10.41 -4.91 -20.09
C GLU A 87 11.88 -4.48 -19.95
N ARG A 88 12.15 -3.40 -19.21
CA ARG A 88 13.50 -2.89 -18.94
C ARG A 88 14.24 -3.71 -17.88
N TYR A 89 13.52 -4.49 -17.07
CA TYR A 89 14.05 -5.18 -15.90
C TYR A 89 13.85 -6.70 -16.06
N PRO A 90 14.74 -7.40 -16.78
CA PRO A 90 14.59 -8.82 -17.08
C PRO A 90 14.59 -9.72 -15.83
N ASP A 91 15.20 -9.25 -14.74
CA ASP A 91 15.22 -9.94 -13.43
C ASP A 91 14.05 -9.57 -12.52
N GLY A 92 13.08 -8.82 -13.04
CA GLY A 92 11.78 -8.59 -12.41
C GLY A 92 11.62 -7.23 -11.73
N VAL A 93 10.37 -7.00 -11.30
CA VAL A 93 9.94 -5.79 -10.58
C VAL A 93 9.36 -6.22 -9.24
N TRP A 94 9.97 -5.77 -8.16
CA TRP A 94 9.76 -6.28 -6.80
C TRP A 94 9.15 -5.19 -5.92
N LEU A 95 7.94 -5.41 -5.41
CA LEU A 95 7.24 -4.45 -4.56
C LEU A 95 7.40 -4.82 -3.09
N ALA A 96 7.95 -3.89 -2.31
CA ALA A 96 7.88 -3.90 -0.86
C ALA A 96 6.85 -2.84 -0.40
N GLU A 97 5.68 -3.31 0.01
CA GLU A 97 4.65 -2.47 0.64
C GLU A 97 4.99 -2.24 2.11
N LEU A 98 5.36 -1.01 2.47
CA LEU A 98 5.88 -0.71 3.80
C LEU A 98 4.80 -0.18 4.76
N SER A 99 3.58 0.10 4.31
CA SER A 99 2.52 0.74 5.11
C SER A 99 2.27 0.11 6.48
N ALA A 100 2.42 -1.21 6.61
CA ALA A 100 2.23 -1.97 7.85
C ALA A 100 3.52 -2.21 8.64
N LEU A 101 4.69 -1.86 8.10
CA LEU A 101 5.99 -2.13 8.68
C LEU A 101 6.36 -1.02 9.66
N ARG A 102 6.31 -1.28 10.97
CA ARG A 102 6.65 -0.28 11.98
C ARG A 102 8.11 -0.33 12.42
N ASP A 103 8.71 -1.51 12.39
CA ASP A 103 10.08 -1.73 12.84
C ASP A 103 11.06 -1.60 11.65
N PRO A 104 11.92 -0.57 11.64
CA PRO A 104 12.97 -0.40 10.64
C PRO A 104 13.89 -1.61 10.47
N GLU A 105 14.13 -2.38 11.53
CA GLU A 105 15.06 -3.52 11.49
C GLU A 105 14.51 -4.70 10.68
N LEU A 106 13.19 -4.75 10.49
CA LEU A 106 12.51 -5.79 9.72
C LEU A 106 12.51 -5.52 8.21
N LEU A 107 12.83 -4.30 7.77
CA LEU A 107 12.82 -3.93 6.34
C LEU A 107 13.66 -4.86 5.45
N PRO A 108 14.92 -5.22 5.79
CA PRO A 108 15.69 -6.16 4.99
C PRO A 108 15.06 -7.55 4.91
N ALA A 109 14.44 -8.03 6.00
CA ALA A 109 13.75 -9.30 6.02
C ALA A 109 12.48 -9.27 5.14
N THR A 110 11.70 -8.18 5.22
CA THR A 110 10.54 -7.96 4.34
C THR A 110 10.95 -8.01 2.87
N LEU A 111 12.04 -7.32 2.49
CA LEU A 111 12.53 -7.34 1.11
C LEU A 111 13.07 -8.72 0.71
N ALA A 112 13.75 -9.44 1.61
CA ALA A 112 14.20 -10.81 1.38
C ALA A 112 13.01 -11.73 1.06
N THR A 113 11.92 -11.63 1.81
CA THR A 113 10.68 -12.38 1.55
C THR A 113 10.09 -12.05 0.18
N VAL A 114 10.02 -10.76 -0.18
CA VAL A 114 9.54 -10.31 -1.50
C VAL A 114 10.38 -10.89 -2.64
N LEU A 115 11.70 -10.94 -2.47
CA LEU A 115 12.64 -11.52 -3.43
C LEU A 115 12.62 -13.06 -3.45
N GLY A 116 11.83 -13.70 -2.58
CA GLY A 116 11.76 -15.16 -2.46
C GLY A 116 13.04 -15.79 -1.91
N LEU A 117 13.81 -15.04 -1.11
CA LEU A 117 14.99 -15.55 -0.44
C LEU A 117 14.57 -16.46 0.73
N PRO A 118 15.33 -17.54 0.99
CA PRO A 118 15.11 -18.34 2.18
C PRO A 118 15.23 -17.46 3.42
N GLU A 119 14.33 -17.63 4.38
CA GLU A 119 14.54 -17.10 5.72
C GLU A 119 15.85 -17.69 6.22
N SER A 120 16.86 -16.84 6.37
CA SER A 120 18.11 -17.24 6.99
C SER A 120 17.77 -17.44 8.47
N SER A 121 17.34 -18.65 8.84
CA SER A 121 17.32 -19.09 10.23
C SER A 121 18.66 -18.69 10.80
N ALA A 122 18.66 -17.89 11.87
CA ALA A 122 19.86 -17.48 12.60
C ALA A 122 20.77 -18.71 12.73
N GLN A 123 21.81 -18.77 11.91
CA GLN A 123 22.64 -19.96 11.84
C GLN A 123 23.39 -20.02 13.16
N GLU A 124 23.05 -21.02 13.97
CA GLU A 124 23.87 -21.52 15.06
C GLU A 124 25.26 -21.84 14.49
N GLY A 125 26.20 -20.91 14.66
CA GLY A 125 27.57 -20.99 14.16
C GLY A 125 28.42 -19.87 14.76
N PRO A 126 29.74 -20.07 14.94
CA PRO A 126 30.58 -19.19 15.74
C PRO A 126 30.61 -17.75 15.20
N ALA A 127 30.36 -16.80 16.10
CA ALA A 127 29.97 -15.41 15.87
C ALA A 127 31.05 -14.47 15.26
N SER A 128 32.08 -14.97 14.56
CA SER A 128 33.20 -14.12 14.12
C SER A 128 33.71 -14.31 12.69
N ALA A 129 33.01 -15.01 11.79
CA ALA A 129 33.53 -15.24 10.42
C ALA A 129 32.54 -15.08 9.25
N ALA A 130 31.29 -14.63 9.47
CA ALA A 130 30.26 -14.69 8.41
C ALA A 130 29.31 -13.48 8.35
N TYR A 131 29.79 -12.28 8.71
CA TYR A 131 29.03 -11.06 8.47
C TYR A 131 29.47 -10.45 7.14
N GLY A 132 28.52 -10.20 6.24
CA GLY A 132 28.77 -9.47 5.01
C GLY A 132 28.99 -7.98 5.28
N PRO A 133 29.06 -7.14 4.22
CA PRO A 133 29.48 -5.75 4.32
C PRO A 133 28.60 -4.89 5.25
N SER A 134 27.37 -5.32 5.54
CA SER A 134 26.45 -4.58 6.41
C SER A 134 26.38 -5.07 7.86
N GLY A 135 26.98 -6.22 8.19
CA GLY A 135 26.82 -6.84 9.52
C GLY A 135 25.43 -7.43 9.78
N ARG A 136 24.53 -7.41 8.78
CA ARG A 136 23.12 -7.80 8.91
C ARG A 136 22.81 -8.91 7.90
N PRO A 137 22.62 -10.17 8.33
CA PRO A 137 22.50 -11.32 7.43
C PRO A 137 21.40 -11.17 6.36
N ALA A 138 20.23 -10.65 6.73
CA ALA A 138 19.13 -10.45 5.79
C ALA A 138 19.45 -9.38 4.73
N LEU A 139 20.11 -8.29 5.13
CA LEU A 139 20.49 -7.21 4.23
C LEU A 139 21.61 -7.67 3.29
N ASP A 140 22.60 -8.38 3.82
CA ASP A 140 23.68 -8.97 3.02
C ASP A 140 23.14 -9.97 1.98
N ALA A 141 22.16 -10.80 2.35
CA ALA A 141 21.52 -11.73 1.43
C ALA A 141 20.74 -11.01 0.32
N VAL A 142 20.00 -9.95 0.65
CA VAL A 142 19.30 -9.10 -0.34
C VAL A 142 20.29 -8.50 -1.32
N VAL A 143 21.36 -7.87 -0.82
CA VAL A 143 22.37 -7.22 -1.67
C VAL A 143 23.10 -8.24 -2.54
N ALA A 144 23.51 -9.38 -1.99
CA ALA A 144 24.15 -10.44 -2.74
C ALA A 144 23.25 -10.99 -3.85
N HIS A 145 21.94 -11.14 -3.59
CA HIS A 145 20.97 -11.55 -4.59
C HIS A 145 20.81 -10.55 -5.73
N LEU A 146 20.86 -9.24 -5.41
CA LEU A 146 20.63 -8.14 -6.34
C LEU A 146 21.88 -7.75 -7.14
N ARG A 147 23.09 -8.04 -6.64
CA ARG A 147 24.38 -7.56 -7.17
C ARG A 147 24.55 -7.76 -8.68
N GLU A 148 24.15 -8.91 -9.21
CA GLU A 148 24.32 -9.27 -10.63
C GLU A 148 23.02 -9.17 -11.45
N ARG A 149 21.97 -8.53 -10.90
CA ARG A 149 20.64 -8.47 -11.52
C ARG A 149 20.33 -7.10 -12.13
N GLN A 150 19.52 -7.13 -13.18
CA GLN A 150 18.81 -5.99 -13.74
C GLN A 150 17.35 -6.00 -13.28
N ALA A 151 17.12 -5.44 -12.10
CA ALA A 151 15.81 -5.45 -11.42
C ALA A 151 15.37 -4.05 -10.98
N LEU A 152 14.06 -3.89 -10.79
CA LEU A 152 13.47 -2.72 -10.16
C LEU A 152 12.93 -3.09 -8.78
N VAL A 153 13.36 -2.37 -7.74
CA VAL A 153 12.78 -2.47 -6.40
C VAL A 153 11.87 -1.28 -6.17
N VAL A 154 10.60 -1.54 -5.86
CA VAL A 154 9.61 -0.53 -5.51
C VAL A 154 9.45 -0.51 -3.99
N LEU A 155 9.79 0.60 -3.36
CA LEU A 155 9.57 0.84 -1.93
C LEU A 155 8.35 1.75 -1.77
N ASP A 156 7.22 1.19 -1.36
CA ASP A 156 5.97 1.96 -1.27
C ASP A 156 5.70 2.40 0.17
N THR A 157 5.36 3.69 0.36
CA THR A 157 5.01 4.31 1.64
C THR A 157 6.19 4.43 2.62
N CYS A 158 7.31 4.98 2.16
CA CYS A 158 8.55 5.12 2.95
C CYS A 158 8.49 6.16 4.08
N GLU A 159 7.46 7.02 4.15
CA GLU A 159 7.45 8.21 5.02
C GLU A 159 7.65 7.97 6.53
N HIS A 160 7.43 6.74 7.01
CA HIS A 160 7.60 6.36 8.41
C HIS A 160 8.88 5.55 8.67
N LEU A 161 9.61 5.19 7.62
CA LEU A 161 10.86 4.40 7.64
C LEU A 161 11.96 5.07 6.81
N LEU A 162 12.01 6.41 6.78
CA LEU A 162 12.86 7.16 5.86
C LEU A 162 14.33 6.77 5.97
N ASP A 163 14.90 6.81 7.16
CA ASP A 163 16.32 6.49 7.39
C ASP A 163 16.65 5.06 6.96
N ALA A 164 15.75 4.11 7.22
CA ALA A 164 15.94 2.71 6.86
C ALA A 164 15.83 2.48 5.35
N CYS A 165 14.86 3.13 4.70
CA CYS A 165 14.70 3.09 3.25
C CYS A 165 15.89 3.76 2.56
N ALA A 166 16.37 4.88 3.10
CA ALA A 166 17.54 5.59 2.61
C ALA A 166 18.80 4.73 2.70
N ALA A 167 19.07 4.14 3.86
CA ALA A 167 20.21 3.25 4.06
C ALA A 167 20.17 2.02 3.15
N LEU A 168 19.00 1.41 2.99
CA LEU A 168 18.80 0.29 2.07
C LEU A 168 19.03 0.70 0.61
N ALA A 169 18.43 1.80 0.17
CA ALA A 169 18.57 2.30 -1.19
C ALA A 169 20.03 2.65 -1.51
N ASP A 170 20.70 3.39 -0.62
CA ASP A 170 22.11 3.77 -0.76
C ASP A 170 23.02 2.54 -0.90
N LEU A 171 22.81 1.51 -0.05
CA LEU A 171 23.57 0.27 -0.15
C LEU A 171 23.30 -0.51 -1.45
N VAL A 172 22.04 -0.67 -1.83
CA VAL A 172 21.66 -1.35 -3.09
C VAL A 172 22.24 -0.62 -4.29
N LEU A 173 22.20 0.72 -4.30
CA LEU A 173 22.72 1.52 -5.40
C LEU A 173 24.24 1.38 -5.55
N ARG A 174 24.97 1.30 -4.44
CA ARG A 174 26.42 1.09 -4.43
C ARG A 174 26.82 -0.33 -4.86
N GLU A 175 26.11 -1.34 -4.37
CA GLU A 175 26.53 -2.75 -4.49
C GLU A 175 25.91 -3.50 -5.68
N ALA A 176 24.81 -3.00 -6.24
CA ALA A 176 24.06 -3.67 -7.31
C ALA A 176 23.83 -2.72 -8.50
N PRO A 177 24.83 -2.48 -9.38
CA PRO A 177 24.80 -1.46 -10.42
C PRO A 177 23.66 -1.62 -11.44
N GLY A 178 23.15 -2.84 -11.64
CA GLY A 178 22.02 -3.12 -12.52
C GLY A 178 20.65 -2.83 -11.90
N VAL A 179 20.57 -2.53 -10.60
CA VAL A 179 19.32 -2.32 -9.88
C VAL A 179 18.94 -0.84 -9.83
N SER A 180 17.65 -0.58 -10.06
CA SER A 180 16.99 0.71 -9.85
C SER A 180 16.00 0.62 -8.69
N VAL A 181 15.77 1.76 -8.03
CA VAL A 181 14.82 1.91 -6.93
C VAL A 181 13.78 2.96 -7.29
N LEU A 182 12.50 2.60 -7.14
CA LEU A 182 11.36 3.52 -7.21
C LEU A 182 10.71 3.60 -5.83
N ALA A 183 10.78 4.75 -5.19
CA ALA A 183 10.20 4.96 -3.87
C ALA A 183 8.94 5.84 -3.93
N THR A 184 8.02 5.64 -3.00
CA THR A 184 6.94 6.60 -2.74
C THR A 184 7.02 7.09 -1.30
N SER A 185 6.89 8.40 -1.10
CA SER A 185 7.01 9.00 0.22
C SER A 185 6.32 10.36 0.29
N ARG A 186 6.19 10.94 1.49
CA ARG A 186 5.77 12.34 1.65
C ARG A 186 6.92 13.32 1.47
N GLN A 187 8.14 12.86 1.70
CA GLN A 187 9.37 13.66 1.61
C GLN A 187 10.51 12.84 0.98
N PRO A 188 11.58 13.48 0.49
CA PRO A 188 12.76 12.79 -0.04
C PRO A 188 13.35 11.74 0.93
N LEU A 189 14.10 10.79 0.37
CA LEU A 189 14.91 9.85 1.16
C LEU A 189 16.28 10.44 1.54
N ASP A 190 16.71 11.52 0.87
CA ASP A 190 17.99 12.21 1.03
C ASP A 190 19.20 11.29 0.76
N VAL A 191 19.13 10.51 -0.32
CA VAL A 191 20.19 9.59 -0.79
C VAL A 191 20.94 10.18 -1.99
N PRO A 192 22.28 10.03 -2.09
CA PRO A 192 23.03 10.46 -3.27
C PRO A 192 22.49 9.85 -4.57
N GLY A 193 22.25 10.69 -5.58
CA GLY A 193 21.68 10.28 -6.86
C GLY A 193 20.15 10.08 -6.84
N GLU A 194 19.48 10.48 -5.76
CA GLU A 194 18.01 10.54 -5.71
C GLU A 194 17.47 11.62 -6.65
N HIS A 195 16.52 11.23 -7.48
CA HIS A 195 15.69 12.15 -8.25
C HIS A 195 14.29 12.19 -7.67
N CYS A 196 13.90 13.31 -7.07
CA CYS A 196 12.55 13.48 -6.54
C CYS A 196 11.61 14.05 -7.60
N ARG A 197 10.39 13.50 -7.68
CA ARG A 197 9.30 14.04 -8.51
C ARG A 197 8.07 14.23 -7.64
N ALA A 198 7.64 15.49 -7.52
CA ALA A 198 6.44 15.84 -6.78
C ALA A 198 5.20 15.54 -7.60
N LEU A 199 4.31 14.72 -7.05
CA LEU A 199 3.02 14.44 -7.64
C LEU A 199 2.00 15.49 -7.16
N ALA A 200 1.52 16.30 -8.10
CA ALA A 200 0.45 17.26 -7.85
C ALA A 200 -0.91 16.55 -7.73
N PRO A 201 -1.92 17.16 -7.10
CA PRO A 201 -3.32 16.73 -7.27
C PRO A 201 -3.72 16.65 -8.76
N LEU A 202 -4.82 15.95 -9.04
CA LEU A 202 -5.33 15.88 -10.41
C LEU A 202 -5.73 17.27 -10.89
N ASP A 203 -5.56 17.52 -12.19
CA ASP A 203 -6.19 18.67 -12.81
C ASP A 203 -7.72 18.55 -12.75
N GLU A 204 -8.41 19.64 -13.05
CA GLU A 204 -9.87 19.68 -12.87
C GLU A 204 -10.58 18.64 -13.76
N ASP A 205 -10.12 18.40 -14.98
CA ASP A 205 -10.80 17.50 -15.91
C ASP A 205 -10.57 16.03 -15.51
N ASP A 206 -9.36 15.66 -15.13
CA ASP A 206 -9.04 14.33 -14.59
C ASP A 206 -9.75 14.07 -13.26
N ALA A 207 -9.82 15.09 -12.39
CA ALA A 207 -10.53 15.00 -11.11
C ALA A 207 -12.05 14.83 -11.31
N VAL A 208 -12.65 15.54 -12.27
CA VAL A 208 -14.06 15.38 -12.66
C VAL A 208 -14.28 13.97 -13.22
N ALA A 209 -13.39 13.50 -14.09
CA ALA A 209 -13.49 12.15 -14.66
C ALA A 209 -13.40 11.07 -13.58
N LEU A 210 -12.45 11.21 -12.65
CA LEU A 210 -12.32 10.29 -11.51
C LEU A 210 -13.59 10.31 -10.67
N PHE A 211 -14.07 11.48 -10.27
CA PHE A 211 -15.28 11.59 -9.45
C PHE A 211 -16.49 10.99 -10.16
N ALA A 212 -16.71 11.32 -11.43
CA ALA A 212 -17.84 10.82 -12.21
C ALA A 212 -17.84 9.28 -12.31
N GLN A 213 -16.67 8.69 -12.55
CA GLN A 213 -16.54 7.24 -12.60
C GLN A 213 -16.84 6.60 -11.24
N ARG A 214 -16.27 7.14 -10.16
CA ARG A 214 -16.49 6.65 -8.79
C ARG A 214 -17.93 6.82 -8.33
N ALA A 215 -18.56 7.92 -8.74
CA ALA A 215 -19.95 8.21 -8.45
C ALA A 215 -20.89 7.24 -9.17
N ALA A 216 -20.60 6.89 -10.42
CA ALA A 216 -21.35 5.87 -11.16
C ALA A 216 -21.20 4.47 -10.53
N ASP A 217 -19.99 4.12 -10.07
CA ASP A 217 -19.74 2.86 -9.35
C ASP A 217 -20.50 2.81 -8.00
N ALA A 218 -20.62 3.96 -7.31
CA ALA A 218 -21.25 4.05 -6.00
C ALA A 218 -22.78 4.14 -6.07
N ALA A 219 -23.32 4.92 -7.02
CA ALA A 219 -24.74 5.21 -7.17
C ALA A 219 -25.17 5.01 -8.64
N PRO A 220 -25.67 3.81 -9.00
CA PRO A 220 -26.11 3.50 -10.35
C PRO A 220 -27.14 4.52 -10.86
N GLY A 221 -26.87 5.11 -12.03
CA GLY A 221 -27.71 6.16 -12.62
C GLY A 221 -27.20 7.59 -12.41
N PHE A 222 -26.20 7.81 -11.55
CA PHE A 222 -25.50 9.08 -11.49
C PHE A 222 -24.76 9.36 -12.81
N ALA A 223 -24.90 10.57 -13.34
CA ALA A 223 -24.17 11.02 -14.51
C ALA A 223 -23.78 12.50 -14.33
N ALA A 224 -22.49 12.80 -14.42
CA ALA A 224 -21.95 14.16 -14.33
C ALA A 224 -22.23 14.96 -15.63
N ARG A 225 -23.52 15.20 -15.93
CA ARG A 225 -24.00 15.87 -17.16
C ARG A 225 -25.13 16.84 -16.85
N GLY A 226 -25.39 17.77 -17.77
CA GLY A 226 -26.44 18.77 -17.62
C GLY A 226 -26.22 19.64 -16.39
N ALA A 227 -27.24 19.75 -15.53
CA ALA A 227 -27.19 20.58 -14.32
C ALA A 227 -26.11 20.14 -13.31
N ASP A 228 -25.70 18.87 -13.32
CA ASP A 228 -24.75 18.35 -12.34
C ASP A 228 -23.28 18.61 -12.73
N ALA A 229 -23.00 18.95 -13.99
CA ALA A 229 -21.63 19.20 -14.43
C ALA A 229 -20.97 20.36 -13.67
N ALA A 230 -21.70 21.47 -13.47
CA ALA A 230 -21.20 22.63 -12.72
C ALA A 230 -20.99 22.30 -11.23
N ARG A 231 -21.88 21.49 -10.66
CA ARG A 231 -21.81 21.04 -9.26
C ARG A 231 -20.62 20.13 -9.01
N VAL A 232 -20.38 19.18 -9.91
CA VAL A 232 -19.21 18.29 -9.83
C VAL A 232 -17.92 19.09 -9.91
N ARG A 233 -17.80 20.07 -10.82
CA ARG A 233 -16.63 20.97 -10.87
C ARG A 233 -16.48 21.79 -9.60
N ALA A 234 -17.57 22.28 -9.01
CA ALA A 234 -17.53 22.98 -7.73
C ALA A 234 -17.01 22.08 -6.59
N LEU A 235 -17.49 20.83 -6.53
CA LEU A 235 -17.05 19.84 -5.55
C LEU A 235 -15.57 19.49 -5.74
N VAL A 236 -15.14 19.25 -6.99
CA VAL A 236 -13.75 18.93 -7.33
C VAL A 236 -12.79 20.03 -6.88
N ARG A 237 -13.12 21.29 -7.16
CA ARG A 237 -12.31 22.45 -6.73
C ARG A 237 -12.22 22.54 -5.20
N ARG A 238 -13.34 22.31 -4.52
CA ARG A 238 -13.41 22.28 -3.05
C ARG A 238 -12.60 21.14 -2.44
N LEU A 239 -12.48 20.01 -3.13
CA LEU A 239 -11.69 18.86 -2.72
C LEU A 239 -10.24 18.91 -3.26
N ASP A 240 -9.79 20.08 -3.75
CA ASP A 240 -8.44 20.36 -4.25
C ASP A 240 -7.92 19.36 -5.30
N GLY A 241 -8.82 18.68 -6.03
CA GLY A 241 -8.44 17.62 -6.97
C GLY A 241 -7.74 16.42 -6.32
N ILE A 242 -7.85 16.23 -5.00
CA ILE A 242 -7.19 15.12 -4.29
C ILE A 242 -7.96 13.81 -4.55
N PRO A 243 -7.35 12.80 -5.23
CA PRO A 243 -8.04 11.57 -5.61
C PRO A 243 -8.77 10.87 -4.48
N LEU A 244 -8.11 10.66 -3.34
CA LEU A 244 -8.73 9.99 -2.20
C LEU A 244 -9.93 10.78 -1.64
N ALA A 245 -9.86 12.12 -1.62
CA ALA A 245 -10.99 12.93 -1.17
C ALA A 245 -12.19 12.80 -2.12
N LEU A 246 -11.94 12.77 -3.43
CA LEU A 246 -12.95 12.57 -4.46
C LEU A 246 -13.59 11.17 -4.37
N GLU A 247 -12.78 10.13 -4.17
CA GLU A 247 -13.26 8.76 -3.99
C GLU A 247 -14.15 8.64 -2.75
N LEU A 248 -13.72 9.21 -1.61
CA LEU A 248 -14.51 9.26 -0.39
C LEU A 248 -15.82 10.03 -0.58
N ALA A 249 -15.80 11.15 -1.31
CA ALA A 249 -17.01 11.93 -1.60
C ALA A 249 -17.98 11.17 -2.51
N ALA A 250 -17.48 10.47 -3.53
CA ALA A 250 -18.30 9.72 -4.47
C ALA A 250 -19.09 8.58 -3.79
N VAL A 251 -18.48 7.86 -2.85
CA VAL A 251 -19.15 6.81 -2.08
C VAL A 251 -20.39 7.34 -1.33
N ARG A 252 -20.40 8.63 -0.96
CA ARG A 252 -21.51 9.24 -0.22
C ARG A 252 -22.77 9.46 -1.05
N LEU A 253 -22.68 9.41 -2.37
CA LEU A 253 -23.85 9.54 -3.24
C LEU A 253 -24.87 8.42 -3.04
N ARG A 254 -24.50 7.33 -2.35
CA ARG A 254 -25.42 6.29 -1.88
C ARG A 254 -26.42 6.78 -0.84
N ALA A 255 -26.03 7.74 -0.02
CA ALA A 255 -26.78 8.17 1.16
C ALA A 255 -27.26 9.63 1.09
N ALA A 256 -26.65 10.46 0.24
CA ALA A 256 -26.99 11.87 0.09
C ALA A 256 -26.87 12.35 -1.36
N PRO A 257 -27.80 13.19 -1.84
CA PRO A 257 -27.69 13.80 -3.16
C PRO A 257 -26.49 14.77 -3.24
N LEU A 258 -26.03 15.04 -4.46
CA LEU A 258 -24.84 15.87 -4.73
C LEU A 258 -24.91 17.27 -4.09
N ASP A 259 -26.10 17.90 -4.07
CA ASP A 259 -26.29 19.22 -3.45
C ASP A 259 -26.00 19.19 -1.94
N GLN A 260 -26.48 18.17 -1.23
CA GLN A 260 -26.19 18.01 0.20
C GLN A 260 -24.72 17.73 0.47
N LEU A 261 -24.02 17.08 -0.46
CA LEU A 261 -22.57 16.92 -0.34
C LEU A 261 -21.88 18.26 -0.46
N LEU A 262 -22.24 19.08 -1.45
CA LEU A 262 -21.68 20.42 -1.63
C LEU A 262 -21.90 21.32 -0.42
N ASP A 263 -23.11 21.34 0.14
CA ASP A 263 -23.43 22.18 1.31
C ASP A 263 -22.60 21.76 2.54
N ARG A 264 -22.48 20.45 2.79
CA ARG A 264 -21.66 19.92 3.90
C ARG A 264 -20.17 20.23 3.73
N VAL A 265 -19.70 20.27 2.48
CA VAL A 265 -18.33 20.70 2.16
C VAL A 265 -18.09 22.13 2.60
N ASP A 266 -19.02 23.03 2.27
CA ASP A 266 -18.93 24.44 2.64
C ASP A 266 -18.98 24.66 4.15
N ASP A 267 -19.92 24.01 4.84
CA ASP A 267 -20.12 24.18 6.29
C ASP A 267 -18.86 23.80 7.08
N ARG A 268 -18.24 22.65 6.75
CA ARG A 268 -17.05 22.19 7.46
C ARG A 268 -15.82 23.01 7.13
N PHE A 269 -15.70 23.48 5.89
CA PHE A 269 -14.63 24.40 5.53
C PHE A 269 -14.78 25.73 6.26
N HIS A 270 -16.01 26.22 6.44
CA HIS A 270 -16.26 27.42 7.23
C HIS A 270 -15.88 27.22 8.71
N VAL A 271 -16.22 26.07 9.30
CA VAL A 271 -15.86 25.72 10.69
C VAL A 271 -14.34 25.54 10.87
N LEU A 272 -13.66 24.85 9.94
CA LEU A 272 -12.21 24.58 10.03
C LEU A 272 -11.34 25.80 9.74
N THR A 273 -11.81 26.76 8.94
CA THR A 273 -11.09 28.00 8.64
C THR A 273 -11.35 29.14 9.64
N GLY A 274 -12.27 28.95 10.60
CA GLY A 274 -12.62 29.97 11.59
C GLY A 274 -13.07 31.30 10.95
N GLY A 275 -13.65 31.27 9.75
CA GLY A 275 -14.10 32.44 9.00
C GLY A 275 -13.02 33.19 8.19
N ARG A 276 -11.75 32.72 8.15
CA ARG A 276 -10.73 33.29 7.26
C ARG A 276 -10.73 32.55 5.92
N ARG A 277 -11.07 33.26 4.83
CA ARG A 277 -11.17 32.73 3.44
C ARG A 277 -9.83 32.32 2.80
N THR A 278 -8.88 31.80 3.57
CA THR A 278 -7.65 31.20 3.00
C THR A 278 -7.96 29.77 2.56
N ALA A 279 -7.51 29.39 1.35
CA ALA A 279 -7.58 28.01 0.89
C ALA A 279 -7.00 27.08 1.97
N LEU A 280 -7.72 26.00 2.29
CA LEU A 280 -7.29 25.04 3.29
C LEU A 280 -5.98 24.37 2.87
N THR A 281 -5.23 23.91 3.86
CA THR A 281 -4.08 23.04 3.57
C THR A 281 -4.61 21.70 3.07
N ARG A 282 -3.92 21.07 2.11
CA ARG A 282 -4.33 19.78 1.51
C ARG A 282 -4.61 18.66 2.52
N HIS A 283 -3.94 18.71 3.69
CA HIS A 283 -4.18 17.77 4.80
C HIS A 283 -5.56 17.96 5.45
N GLN A 284 -6.07 19.19 5.51
CA GLN A 284 -7.39 19.49 6.04
C GLN A 284 -8.49 18.99 5.10
N THR A 285 -8.30 19.05 3.78
CA THR A 285 -9.25 18.53 2.78
C THR A 285 -9.45 17.01 2.92
N LEU A 286 -8.37 16.26 3.11
CA LEU A 286 -8.45 14.81 3.38
C LEU A 286 -9.07 14.49 4.72
N ARG A 287 -8.65 15.18 5.78
CA ARG A 287 -9.23 15.01 7.11
C ARG A 287 -10.74 15.27 7.09
N THR A 288 -11.17 16.30 6.38
CA THR A 288 -12.58 16.62 6.17
C THR A 288 -13.31 15.47 5.47
N ALA A 289 -12.74 14.92 4.39
CA ALA A 289 -13.34 13.78 3.70
C ALA A 289 -13.40 12.50 4.56
N VAL A 290 -12.46 12.31 5.50
CA VAL A 290 -12.44 11.18 6.46
C VAL A 290 -13.44 11.39 7.60
N ASP A 291 -13.50 12.58 8.17
CA ASP A 291 -14.43 12.93 9.26
C ASP A 291 -15.90 12.74 8.82
N TRP A 292 -16.20 13.01 7.55
CA TRP A 292 -17.52 12.77 6.97
C TRP A 292 -17.87 11.28 6.83
N SER A 293 -16.88 10.38 6.74
CA SER A 293 -17.14 8.94 6.61
C SER A 293 -17.45 8.39 7.98
N TYR A 294 -16.74 8.88 8.98
CA TYR A 294 -17.01 8.60 10.37
C TYR A 294 -18.40 9.10 10.80
N GLU A 295 -18.86 10.26 10.32
CA GLU A 295 -20.19 10.76 10.69
C GLU A 295 -21.38 10.10 9.98
N LEU A 296 -21.17 9.40 8.88
CA LEU A 296 -22.24 8.61 8.24
C LEU A 296 -22.42 7.24 8.89
N CYS A 297 -21.46 6.81 9.69
CA CYS A 297 -21.59 5.61 10.49
C CYS A 297 -22.69 5.81 11.54
N THR A 298 -23.57 4.81 11.66
CA THR A 298 -24.44 4.62 12.81
C THR A 298 -23.63 4.66 14.10
N PRO A 299 -24.23 4.96 15.27
CA PRO A 299 -23.50 4.93 16.53
C PRO A 299 -22.74 3.62 16.78
N ALA A 300 -23.32 2.48 16.37
CA ALA A 300 -22.70 1.16 16.45
C ALA A 300 -21.49 1.03 15.51
N GLU A 301 -21.58 1.52 14.27
CA GLU A 301 -20.45 1.54 13.33
C GLU A 301 -19.35 2.50 13.78
N ARG A 302 -19.67 3.65 14.38
CA ARG A 302 -18.68 4.59 14.94
C ARG A 302 -17.95 3.99 16.13
N LEU A 303 -18.67 3.27 16.99
CA LEU A 303 -18.11 2.52 18.10
C LEU A 303 -17.21 1.40 17.58
N LEU A 304 -17.67 0.65 16.57
CA LEU A 304 -16.87 -0.36 15.90
C LEU A 304 -15.59 0.26 15.31
N TRP A 305 -15.66 1.39 14.60
CA TRP A 305 -14.47 2.09 14.09
C TRP A 305 -13.50 2.55 15.19
N ALA A 306 -14.02 3.05 16.32
CA ALA A 306 -13.20 3.43 17.46
C ALA A 306 -12.55 2.22 18.16
N ARG A 307 -13.19 1.05 18.14
CA ARG A 307 -12.61 -0.20 18.65
C ARG A 307 -11.63 -0.81 17.66
N LEU A 308 -11.91 -0.69 16.37
CA LEU A 308 -11.01 -1.14 15.31
C LEU A 308 -9.75 -0.28 15.21
N SER A 309 -9.76 0.96 15.71
CA SER A 309 -8.56 1.81 15.70
C SER A 309 -7.44 1.32 16.63
N VAL A 310 -7.66 0.27 17.42
CA VAL A 310 -6.59 -0.41 18.17
C VAL A 310 -5.75 -1.33 17.28
N PHE A 311 -6.27 -1.71 16.10
CA PHE A 311 -5.52 -2.51 15.14
C PHE A 311 -4.60 -1.59 14.33
N ASP A 312 -3.30 -1.78 14.50
CA ASP A 312 -2.27 -1.02 13.78
C ASP A 312 -2.00 -1.50 12.34
N GLY A 313 -2.88 -2.37 11.81
CA GLY A 313 -2.74 -2.99 10.48
C GLY A 313 -3.99 -3.79 10.06
N PRO A 314 -3.89 -4.58 8.98
CA PRO A 314 -4.97 -5.46 8.56
C PRO A 314 -5.37 -6.42 9.69
N PHE A 315 -6.66 -6.59 9.88
CA PHE A 315 -7.21 -7.48 10.90
C PHE A 315 -8.13 -8.51 10.23
N THR A 316 -8.27 -9.67 10.87
CA THR A 316 -9.23 -10.67 10.42
C THR A 316 -10.61 -10.38 11.03
N PRO A 317 -11.71 -10.86 10.41
CA PRO A 317 -13.04 -10.76 10.99
C PRO A 317 -13.11 -11.31 12.42
N GLU A 318 -12.44 -12.42 12.69
CA GLU A 318 -12.41 -13.05 14.02
C GLU A 318 -11.67 -12.19 15.05
N ALA A 319 -10.60 -11.51 14.65
CA ALA A 319 -9.89 -10.57 15.52
C ALA A 319 -10.75 -9.33 15.80
N ALA A 320 -11.42 -8.80 14.77
CA ALA A 320 -12.38 -7.71 14.93
C ALA A 320 -13.53 -8.10 15.85
N GLU A 321 -14.11 -9.28 15.71
CA GLU A 321 -15.17 -9.79 16.59
C GLU A 321 -14.69 -9.99 18.03
N ALA A 322 -13.48 -10.49 18.25
CA ALA A 322 -12.94 -10.65 19.61
C ALA A 322 -12.68 -9.32 20.34
N VAL A 323 -12.34 -8.25 19.61
CA VAL A 323 -12.03 -6.93 20.17
C VAL A 323 -13.24 -6.00 20.19
N CYS A 324 -14.11 -6.13 19.19
CA CYS A 324 -15.22 -5.21 18.96
C CYS A 324 -16.60 -5.82 19.26
N GLY A 325 -16.70 -7.15 19.25
CA GLY A 325 -17.85 -7.89 19.74
C GLY A 325 -17.82 -7.88 21.26
N ASP A 326 -18.57 -6.94 21.84
CA ASP A 326 -19.01 -7.12 23.23
C ASP A 326 -20.06 -8.25 23.28
N PRO A 327 -20.47 -8.70 24.50
CA PRO A 327 -21.85 -9.13 24.69
C PRO A 327 -22.87 -8.08 24.22
#